data_AF-A0A940U2L0-F1
#
_entry.id   AF-A0A940U2L0-F1
#
_cell.length_a   1.000
_cell.length_b   1.000
_cell.length_c   1.000
_cell.angle_alpha   90.00
_cell.angle_beta   90.00
_cell.angle_gamma   90.00
#
_symmetry.space_group_name_H-M   'P 1'
#
loop_
_entity.id
_entity.type
_entity.pdbx_description
1 polymer ?
#
loop_
_entity_poly.entity_id
_entity_poly.type
_entity_poly.pdbx_seq_one_letter_code
_entity_poly.pdbx_strand_id
1 'polypeptide(L)'
;MSFNQLSIAPILPFGLILLLLAAAFAAGVFQFRLLRRRLLWRRALLISLLRLGTFVLLALVALNPFWTERKEIKISPALAILLDASPSMGLPGHSGKTTRLDEAKEALLGGSDPILKTLSGKYEVRFFELGDSLKSFSSGDLSQLKAGTKRGDLNEALETLAGKNHFALLLSDGNAKWEERKGGDPPLLAYPLGSRDEYRDVLIKSVKAPPVAFRGKEVVVDSVIKGYGYNGLRVPVILKSGEKLLATKSVRLQSATGEGAVTISFTPEEIGSYTMSLTVPSQVGEILAGNNKRDFSLKVVRDKIRILMVSGSPSMNYRFLRAALKNDPAIDLLSFVILRMPSNILNVPVQEQSLIPFPVDTLFTKDLKNFDLLIFDNFLYHPFFRTQYLGNIRDFVLRETQPRWRESSDHFFSHR
;
A
#
# COMPACT_ATOMS: atom_id res chain seq x y z
N MET A 1 43.39 -23.50 22.05
CA MET A 1 44.56 -24.02 22.80
C MET A 1 45.66 -22.99 22.65
N SER A 2 46.22 -22.46 23.75
CA SER A 2 47.31 -21.49 23.68
C SER A 2 48.60 -22.22 23.30
N PHE A 3 49.01 -22.13 22.04
CA PHE A 3 50.34 -22.56 21.65
C PHE A 3 51.33 -21.47 22.05
N ASN A 4 51.90 -21.62 23.24
CA ASN A 4 53.01 -20.78 23.68
C ASN A 4 54.25 -21.22 22.92
N GLN A 5 54.74 -20.37 22.02
CA GLN A 5 55.98 -20.62 21.27
C GLN A 5 57.00 -19.54 21.62
N LEU A 6 58.15 -19.97 22.14
CA LEU A 6 59.32 -19.12 22.29
C LEU A 6 59.88 -18.86 20.88
N SER A 7 59.73 -17.63 20.40
CA SER A 7 60.20 -17.22 19.07
C SER A 7 61.41 -16.31 19.21
N ILE A 8 62.29 -16.36 18.20
CA ILE A 8 63.54 -15.61 18.15
C ILE A 8 63.49 -14.70 16.93
N ALA A 9 63.71 -13.41 17.11
CA ALA A 9 63.80 -12.43 16.03
C ALA A 9 65.20 -11.79 16.06
N PRO A 10 66.22 -12.47 15.51
CA PRO A 10 67.60 -12.05 15.68
C PRO A 10 67.81 -10.69 14.99
N ILE A 11 68.41 -9.75 15.72
CA ILE A 11 68.67 -8.39 15.25
C ILE A 11 69.73 -8.39 14.13
N LEU A 12 70.61 -9.39 14.15
CA LEU A 12 71.65 -9.64 13.14
C LEU A 12 71.40 -10.98 12.43
N PRO A 13 71.93 -11.17 11.21
CA PRO A 13 71.86 -12.46 10.53
C PRO A 13 72.40 -13.58 11.42
N PHE A 14 71.70 -14.71 11.49
CA PHE A 14 72.04 -15.82 12.40
C PHE A 14 73.48 -16.30 12.25
N GLY A 15 73.97 -16.36 11.00
CA GLY A 15 75.36 -16.73 10.70
C GLY A 15 76.39 -15.74 11.26
N LEU A 16 76.07 -14.44 11.34
CA LEU A 16 76.96 -13.41 11.87
C LEU A 16 77.05 -13.50 13.40
N ILE A 17 75.94 -13.81 14.08
CA ILE A 17 75.93 -14.07 15.53
C ILE A 17 76.80 -15.28 15.87
N LEU A 18 76.68 -16.37 15.11
CA LEU A 18 77.52 -17.56 15.28
C LEU A 18 79.01 -17.27 15.03
N LEU A 19 79.32 -16.48 14.00
CA LEU A 19 80.69 -16.07 13.69
C LEU A 19 81.29 -15.22 14.82
N LEU A 20 80.54 -14.24 15.35
CA LEU A 20 80.97 -13.42 16.49
C LEU A 20 81.19 -14.26 17.75
N LEU A 21 80.33 -15.24 18.03
CA LEU A 21 80.52 -16.19 19.14
C LEU A 21 81.77 -17.06 18.95
N ALA A 22 82.01 -17.56 17.74
CA ALA A 22 83.21 -18.35 17.44
C ALA A 22 84.50 -17.52 17.57
N ALA A 23 84.47 -16.27 17.09
CA ALA A 23 85.58 -15.32 17.24
C ALA A 23 85.83 -14.96 18.72
N ALA A 24 84.78 -14.72 19.49
CA ALA A 24 84.86 -14.47 20.94
C ALA A 24 85.42 -15.68 21.71
N PHE A 25 85.02 -16.90 21.33
CA PHE A 25 85.56 -18.14 21.89
C PHE A 25 87.05 -18.29 21.58
N ALA A 26 87.46 -18.10 20.32
CA ALA A 26 88.86 -18.17 19.91
C ALA A 26 89.72 -17.11 20.62
N ALA A 27 89.22 -15.87 20.72
CA ALA A 27 89.86 -14.81 21.48
C ALA A 27 89.96 -15.13 22.98
N GLY A 28 88.92 -15.74 23.56
CA GLY A 28 88.91 -16.20 24.95
C GLY A 28 89.96 -17.28 25.23
N VAL A 29 90.10 -18.27 24.34
CA VAL A 29 91.14 -19.32 24.42
C VAL A 29 92.54 -18.74 24.25
N PHE A 30 92.73 -17.82 23.31
CA PHE A 30 94.00 -17.14 23.09
C PHE A 30 94.41 -16.29 24.29
N GLN A 31 93.48 -15.49 24.82
CA GLN A 31 93.69 -14.71 26.04
C GLN A 31 93.98 -15.62 27.25
N PHE A 32 93.27 -16.74 27.40
CA PHE A 32 93.55 -17.70 28.46
C PHE A 32 94.98 -18.24 28.41
N ARG A 33 95.47 -18.60 27.20
CA ARG A 33 96.88 -19.03 27.00
C ARG A 33 97.88 -17.92 27.36
N LEU A 34 97.55 -16.67 27.07
CA LEU A 34 98.40 -15.51 27.37
C LEU A 34 98.41 -15.17 28.87
N LEU A 35 97.23 -15.14 29.51
CA LEU A 35 97.08 -14.87 30.94
C LEU A 35 97.68 -15.98 31.80
N ARG A 36 97.64 -17.24 31.35
CA ARG A 36 98.31 -18.37 32.03
C ARG A 36 99.82 -18.17 32.16
N ARG A 37 100.46 -17.39 31.29
CA ARG A 37 101.90 -17.07 31.40
C ARG A 37 102.21 -16.10 32.54
N ARG A 38 101.22 -15.37 33.06
CA ARG A 38 101.41 -14.30 34.07
C ARG A 38 100.63 -14.50 35.37
N LEU A 39 99.57 -15.31 35.36
CA LEU A 39 98.69 -15.54 36.52
C LEU A 39 98.54 -17.04 36.81
N LEU A 40 98.22 -17.36 38.08
CA LEU A 40 97.80 -18.69 38.50
C LEU A 40 96.57 -19.15 37.69
N TRP A 41 96.54 -20.44 37.32
CA TRP A 41 95.52 -21.06 36.45
C TRP A 41 94.08 -20.69 36.84
N ARG A 42 93.75 -20.70 38.14
CA ARG A 42 92.40 -20.40 38.65
C ARG A 42 91.96 -18.96 38.33
N ARG A 43 92.86 -17.98 38.43
CA ARG A 43 92.54 -16.57 38.16
C ARG A 43 92.43 -16.31 36.66
N ALA A 44 93.32 -16.91 35.86
CA ALA A 44 93.24 -16.83 34.40
C ALA A 44 91.93 -17.46 33.88
N LEU A 45 91.52 -18.60 34.44
CA LEU A 45 90.29 -19.29 34.06
C LEU A 45 89.06 -18.47 34.43
N LEU A 46 89.02 -17.89 35.63
CA LEU A 46 87.90 -17.07 36.11
C LEU A 46 87.70 -15.82 35.25
N ILE A 47 88.78 -15.10 34.91
CA ILE A 47 88.72 -13.90 34.05
C ILE A 47 88.27 -14.27 32.63
N SER A 48 88.80 -15.36 32.06
CA SER A 48 88.41 -15.83 30.72
C SER A 48 86.94 -16.28 30.67
N LEU A 49 86.44 -16.96 31.71
CA LEU A 49 85.04 -17.34 31.80
C LEU A 49 84.12 -16.12 31.95
N LEU A 50 84.48 -15.12 32.77
CA LEU A 50 83.69 -13.89 32.89
C LEU A 50 83.57 -13.16 31.55
N ARG A 51 84.68 -13.03 30.81
CA ARG A 51 84.67 -12.40 29.48
C ARG A 51 83.85 -13.20 28.47
N LEU A 52 84.00 -14.52 28.45
CA LEU A 52 83.18 -15.37 27.59
C LEU A 52 81.69 -15.24 27.95
N GLY A 53 81.36 -15.18 29.24
CA GLY A 53 80.02 -14.90 29.73
C GLY A 53 79.45 -13.58 29.22
N THR A 54 80.24 -12.51 29.15
CA THR A 54 79.79 -11.23 28.58
C THR A 54 79.45 -11.33 27.09
N PHE A 55 80.23 -12.06 26.29
CA PHE A 55 79.93 -12.27 24.87
C PHE A 55 78.70 -13.16 24.66
N VAL A 56 78.52 -14.18 25.49
CA VAL A 56 77.32 -15.03 25.47
C VAL A 56 76.07 -14.22 25.83
N LEU A 57 76.16 -13.32 26.81
CA LEU A 57 75.05 -12.45 27.20
C LEU A 57 74.68 -11.47 26.08
N LEU A 58 75.69 -10.86 25.42
CA LEU A 58 75.45 -10.02 24.25
C LEU A 58 74.82 -10.80 23.08
N ALA A 59 75.24 -12.04 22.85
CA ALA A 59 74.64 -12.89 21.83
C ALA A 59 73.18 -13.26 22.16
N LEU A 60 72.85 -13.52 23.44
CA LEU A 60 71.48 -13.74 23.88
C LEU A 60 70.60 -12.50 23.65
N VAL A 61 71.12 -11.31 23.92
CA VAL A 61 70.42 -10.05 23.61
C VAL A 61 70.25 -9.89 22.10
N ALA A 62 71.28 -10.20 21.30
CA ALA A 62 71.23 -10.11 19.84
C ALA A 62 70.24 -11.10 19.20
N LEU A 63 70.04 -12.27 19.83
CA LEU A 63 69.00 -13.22 19.43
C LEU A 63 67.59 -12.67 19.69
N ASN A 64 67.43 -11.74 20.63
CA ASN A 64 66.18 -11.05 20.95
C ASN A 64 64.99 -12.03 21.11
N PRO A 65 65.02 -12.91 22.13
CA PRO A 65 63.93 -13.83 22.39
C PRO A 65 62.71 -13.05 22.88
N PHE A 66 61.55 -13.30 22.28
CA PHE A 66 60.29 -12.68 22.70
C PHE A 66 59.21 -13.73 22.90
N TRP A 67 58.33 -13.45 23.86
CA TRP A 67 57.22 -14.33 24.20
C TRP A 67 56.00 -13.97 23.37
N THR A 68 55.56 -14.88 22.49
CA THR A 68 54.36 -14.67 21.68
C THR A 68 53.19 -15.44 22.26
N GLU A 69 52.19 -14.73 22.76
CA GLU A 69 50.91 -15.30 23.15
C GLU A 69 49.92 -15.13 21.97
N ARG A 70 49.59 -16.22 21.26
CA ARG A 70 48.52 -16.19 20.26
C ARG A 70 47.18 -16.47 20.93
N LYS A 71 46.33 -15.45 21.02
CA LYS A 71 44.92 -15.61 21.38
C LYS A 71 44.09 -15.77 20.10
N GLU A 72 43.64 -16.99 19.83
CA GLU A 72 42.59 -17.22 18.83
C GLU A 72 41.24 -16.85 19.44
N ILE A 73 40.70 -15.71 19.02
CA ILE A 73 39.32 -15.34 19.35
C ILE A 73 38.44 -15.90 18.23
N LYS A 74 37.66 -16.93 18.54
CA LYS A 74 36.65 -17.45 17.61
C LYS A 74 35.50 -16.45 17.56
N ILE A 75 35.50 -15.59 16.56
CA ILE A 75 34.38 -14.69 16.28
C ILE A 75 33.31 -15.52 15.55
N SER A 76 32.19 -15.77 16.21
CA SER A 76 31.03 -16.40 15.59
C SER A 76 30.32 -15.34 14.74
N PRO A 77 30.17 -15.54 13.42
CA PRO A 77 29.49 -14.55 12.58
C PRO A 77 28.02 -14.42 13.00
N ALA A 78 27.53 -13.18 13.04
CA ALA A 78 26.13 -12.89 13.38
C ALA A 78 25.19 -13.19 12.20
N LEU A 79 24.17 -14.00 12.45
CA LEU A 79 23.12 -14.38 11.49
C LEU A 79 21.79 -13.74 11.92
N ALA A 80 21.20 -12.91 11.04
CA ALA A 80 19.84 -12.42 11.23
C ALA A 80 18.84 -13.44 10.69
N ILE A 81 17.83 -13.80 11.49
CA ILE A 81 16.65 -14.51 11.02
C ILE A 81 15.49 -13.52 11.02
N LEU A 82 15.01 -13.17 9.84
CA LEU A 82 13.89 -12.29 9.60
C LEU A 82 12.63 -13.15 9.42
N LEU A 83 11.65 -12.97 10.29
CA LEU A 83 10.33 -13.60 10.17
C LEU A 83 9.32 -12.56 9.73
N ASP A 84 8.70 -12.80 8.58
CA ASP A 84 7.58 -12.00 8.11
C ASP A 84 6.36 -12.21 9.01
N ALA A 85 5.84 -11.13 9.59
CA ALA A 85 4.64 -11.11 10.42
C ALA A 85 3.46 -10.40 9.74
N SER A 86 3.56 -10.18 8.43
CA SER A 86 2.49 -9.57 7.63
C SER A 86 1.18 -10.37 7.69
N PRO A 87 0.03 -9.76 7.32
CA PRO A 87 -1.26 -10.43 7.45
C PRO A 87 -1.38 -11.66 6.54
N SER A 88 -0.62 -11.71 5.44
CA SER A 88 -0.60 -12.85 4.53
C SER A 88 0.06 -14.08 5.14
N MET A 89 0.91 -13.92 6.16
CA MET A 89 1.50 -15.02 6.92
C MET A 89 0.50 -15.70 7.87
N GLY A 90 -0.64 -15.07 8.14
CA GLY A 90 -1.76 -15.67 8.88
C GLY A 90 -2.64 -16.58 8.02
N LEU A 91 -2.41 -16.62 6.70
CA LEU A 91 -3.13 -17.51 5.80
C LEU A 91 -2.68 -18.97 5.98
N PRO A 92 -3.52 -19.95 5.58
CA PRO A 92 -3.13 -21.35 5.59
C PRO A 92 -1.84 -21.57 4.78
N GLY A 93 -0.94 -22.36 5.37
CA GLY A 93 0.30 -22.81 4.77
C GLY A 93 0.12 -23.96 3.79
N HIS A 94 1.21 -24.62 3.41
CA HIS A 94 1.22 -25.74 2.47
C HIS A 94 0.33 -26.92 2.92
N SER A 95 0.27 -27.20 4.23
CA SER A 95 -0.54 -28.30 4.77
C SER A 95 -2.05 -27.98 4.86
N GLY A 96 -2.43 -26.70 4.75
CA GLY A 96 -3.80 -26.22 4.97
C GLY A 96 -4.31 -26.31 6.41
N LYS A 97 -3.55 -26.90 7.34
CA LYS A 97 -3.93 -27.08 8.76
C LYS A 97 -3.31 -26.03 9.68
N THR A 98 -2.11 -25.56 9.33
CA THR A 98 -1.35 -24.56 10.08
C THR A 98 -1.23 -23.27 9.27
N THR A 99 -0.95 -22.15 9.93
CA THR A 99 -0.68 -20.89 9.24
C THR A 99 0.73 -20.91 8.63
N ARG A 100 1.01 -20.08 7.62
CA ARG A 100 2.36 -19.93 7.06
C ARG A 100 3.37 -19.53 8.12
N LEU A 101 2.98 -18.69 9.08
CA LEU A 101 3.82 -18.30 10.20
C LEU A 101 4.12 -19.50 11.12
N ASP A 102 3.15 -20.38 11.35
CA ASP A 102 3.38 -21.59 12.15
C ASP A 102 4.27 -22.60 11.42
N GLU A 103 4.16 -22.71 10.08
CA GLU A 103 5.12 -23.47 9.27
C GLU A 103 6.54 -22.87 9.36
N ALA A 104 6.67 -21.54 9.41
CA ALA A 104 7.95 -20.87 9.66
C ALA A 104 8.53 -21.26 11.03
N LYS A 105 7.70 -21.27 12.06
CA LYS A 105 8.09 -21.66 13.42
C LYS A 105 8.47 -23.13 13.47
N GLU A 106 7.72 -24.00 12.81
CA GLU A 106 8.02 -25.43 12.74
C GLU A 106 9.31 -25.70 11.96
N ALA A 107 9.58 -24.99 10.87
CA ALA A 107 10.85 -25.10 10.16
C ALA A 107 12.05 -24.67 11.03
N LEU A 108 11.86 -23.70 11.93
CA LEU A 108 12.89 -23.22 12.84
C LEU A 108 13.06 -24.13 14.07
N LEU A 109 11.98 -24.47 14.77
CA LEU A 109 11.97 -25.17 16.07
C LEU A 109 11.75 -26.69 15.96
N GLY A 110 11.02 -27.13 14.93
CA GLY A 110 10.58 -28.51 14.73
C GLY A 110 11.56 -29.34 13.90
N GLY A 111 11.24 -30.64 13.78
CA GLY A 111 12.02 -31.64 13.04
C GLY A 111 13.01 -32.43 13.90
N SER A 112 13.56 -33.50 13.30
CA SER A 112 14.59 -34.36 13.90
C SER A 112 15.94 -33.66 14.06
N ASP A 113 16.22 -32.65 13.23
CA ASP A 113 17.38 -31.74 13.32
C ASP A 113 16.91 -30.28 13.27
N PRO A 114 16.65 -29.62 14.42
CA PRO A 114 16.19 -28.24 14.44
C PRO A 114 17.24 -27.34 13.78
N ILE A 115 16.84 -26.61 12.73
CA ILE A 115 17.70 -25.68 12.00
C ILE A 115 18.34 -24.69 13.00
N LEU A 116 17.58 -24.27 14.01
CA LEU A 116 18.03 -23.43 15.11
C LEU A 116 19.23 -24.01 15.88
N LYS A 117 19.23 -25.31 16.22
CA LYS A 117 20.32 -25.94 16.97
C LYS A 117 21.61 -26.01 16.16
N THR A 118 21.48 -26.31 14.87
CA THR A 118 22.62 -26.37 13.94
C THR A 118 23.21 -24.99 13.67
N LEU A 119 22.35 -23.98 13.53
CA LEU A 119 22.77 -22.59 13.33
C LEU A 119 23.37 -21.98 14.60
N SER A 120 22.78 -22.21 15.78
CA SER A 120 23.29 -21.68 17.05
C SER A 120 24.67 -22.22 17.42
N GLY A 121 25.05 -23.42 16.92
CA GLY A 121 26.39 -23.98 17.13
C GLY A 121 27.48 -23.32 16.29
N LYS A 122 27.13 -22.60 15.22
CA LYS A 122 28.07 -22.01 14.25
C LYS A 122 27.99 -20.48 14.17
N TYR A 123 26.84 -19.89 14.48
CA TYR A 123 26.52 -18.48 14.30
C TYR A 123 25.92 -17.87 15.56
N GLU A 124 26.12 -16.57 15.75
CA GLU A 124 25.34 -15.79 16.73
C GLU A 124 24.00 -15.44 16.09
N VAL A 125 22.95 -16.22 16.41
CA VAL A 125 21.62 -16.08 15.80
C VAL A 125 20.84 -14.95 16.49
N ARG A 126 20.35 -14.00 15.71
CA ARG A 126 19.48 -12.91 16.16
C ARG A 126 18.15 -12.96 15.41
N PHE A 127 17.05 -12.95 16.15
CA PHE A 127 15.71 -12.99 15.57
C PHE A 127 15.15 -11.58 15.41
N PHE A 128 14.49 -11.37 14.27
CA PHE A 128 13.81 -10.14 13.96
C PHE A 128 12.43 -10.41 13.38
N GLU A 129 11.45 -9.68 13.86
CA GLU A 129 10.11 -9.61 13.29
C GLU A 129 10.09 -8.52 12.23
N LEU A 130 9.66 -8.88 11.03
CA LEU A 130 9.50 -8.00 9.89
C LEU A 130 8.03 -7.58 9.79
N GLY A 131 7.77 -6.29 10.05
CA GLY A 131 6.45 -5.65 9.98
C GLY A 131 6.61 -4.16 9.66
N ASP A 132 5.79 -3.29 10.26
CA ASP A 132 5.89 -1.81 10.09
C ASP A 132 7.27 -1.27 10.50
N SER A 133 7.97 -1.98 11.40
CA SER A 133 9.36 -1.73 11.74
C SER A 133 10.07 -3.03 12.12
N LEU A 134 11.40 -3.05 12.04
CA LEU A 134 12.21 -4.20 12.43
C LEU A 134 12.29 -4.29 13.97
N LYS A 135 11.75 -5.36 14.56
CA LYS A 135 11.81 -5.59 16.01
C LYS A 135 12.65 -6.81 16.33
N SER A 136 13.70 -6.64 17.14
CA SER A 136 14.47 -7.77 17.66
C SER A 136 13.70 -8.44 18.79
N PHE A 137 13.65 -9.77 18.81
CA PHE A 137 13.01 -10.54 19.88
C PHE A 137 13.85 -11.76 20.28
N SER A 138 13.56 -12.37 21.43
CA SER A 138 14.30 -13.52 21.93
C SER A 138 13.73 -14.84 21.39
N SER A 139 14.57 -15.88 21.31
CA SER A 139 14.13 -17.22 20.89
C SER A 139 12.93 -17.78 21.69
N GLY A 140 12.75 -17.35 22.94
CA GLY A 140 11.61 -17.74 23.78
C GLY A 140 10.26 -17.13 23.35
N ASP A 141 10.28 -15.97 22.68
CA ASP A 141 9.06 -15.25 22.26
C ASP A 141 8.56 -15.71 20.89
N LEU A 142 9.31 -16.58 20.21
CA LEU A 142 9.00 -17.12 18.88
C LEU A 142 7.63 -17.81 18.84
N SER A 143 7.22 -18.45 19.95
CA SER A 143 5.91 -19.11 20.07
C SER A 143 4.74 -18.12 20.18
N GLN A 144 4.99 -16.91 20.68
CA GLN A 144 3.97 -15.89 20.93
C GLN A 144 3.72 -14.97 19.73
N LEU A 145 4.58 -15.04 18.71
CA LEU A 145 4.47 -14.26 17.48
C LEU A 145 3.15 -14.55 16.74
N LYS A 146 2.44 -13.50 16.37
CA LYS A 146 1.19 -13.57 15.60
C LYS A 146 1.31 -12.76 14.33
N ALA A 147 0.71 -13.26 13.25
CA ALA A 147 0.58 -12.52 12.01
C ALA A 147 -0.45 -11.40 12.19
N GLY A 148 -0.16 -10.21 11.67
CA GLY A 148 -1.08 -9.06 11.74
C GLY A 148 -0.42 -7.69 11.74
N THR A 149 0.91 -7.61 11.60
CA THR A 149 1.57 -6.33 11.36
C THR A 149 1.28 -5.82 9.95
N LYS A 150 1.65 -4.59 9.62
CA LYS A 150 1.60 -4.10 8.23
C LYS A 150 2.65 -4.80 7.38
N ARG A 151 2.49 -4.72 6.05
CA ARG A 151 3.48 -5.18 5.07
C ARG A 151 4.87 -4.65 5.42
N GLY A 152 5.83 -5.55 5.60
CA GLY A 152 7.18 -5.18 6.00
C GLY A 152 8.00 -4.55 4.89
N ASP A 153 8.84 -3.57 5.27
CA ASP A 153 9.85 -2.98 4.39
C ASP A 153 11.19 -3.70 4.59
N LEU A 154 11.54 -4.55 3.62
CA LEU A 154 12.77 -5.32 3.66
C LEU A 154 14.00 -4.41 3.51
N ASN A 155 13.83 -3.24 2.88
CA ASN A 155 14.91 -2.29 2.65
C ASN A 155 15.38 -1.67 3.98
N GLU A 156 14.46 -1.24 4.84
CA GLU A 156 14.78 -0.72 6.18
C GLU A 156 15.40 -1.80 7.07
N ALA A 157 14.89 -3.04 6.95
CA ALA A 157 15.45 -4.18 7.66
C ALA A 157 16.91 -4.43 7.26
N LEU A 158 17.22 -4.46 5.96
CA LEU A 158 18.57 -4.67 5.46
C LEU A 158 19.52 -3.53 5.85
N GLU A 159 19.07 -2.28 5.83
CA GLU A 159 19.85 -1.13 6.33
C GLU A 159 20.21 -1.27 7.81
N THR A 160 19.25 -1.71 8.63
CA THR A 160 19.48 -1.88 10.07
C THR A 160 20.47 -3.02 10.35
N LEU A 161 20.47 -4.03 9.48
CA LEU A 161 21.36 -5.20 9.55
C LEU A 161 22.73 -4.95 8.93
N ALA A 162 22.85 -3.97 8.03
CA ALA A 162 24.10 -3.60 7.37
C ALA A 162 25.19 -3.26 8.41
N GLY A 163 26.34 -3.91 8.29
CA GLY A 163 27.49 -3.74 9.20
C GLY A 163 27.37 -4.42 10.56
N LYS A 164 26.18 -4.89 10.98
CA LYS A 164 25.97 -5.62 12.25
C LYS A 164 25.86 -7.12 12.07
N ASN A 165 25.32 -7.56 10.94
CA ASN A 165 25.06 -8.96 10.65
C ASN A 165 25.76 -9.35 9.34
N HIS A 166 26.30 -10.58 9.31
CA HIS A 166 27.07 -11.08 8.16
C HIS A 166 26.17 -11.79 7.13
N PHE A 167 25.03 -12.31 7.57
CA PHE A 167 24.04 -13.01 6.74
C PHE A 167 22.63 -12.74 7.26
N ALA A 168 21.65 -12.75 6.36
CA ALA A 168 20.24 -12.66 6.68
C ALA A 168 19.47 -13.85 6.05
N LEU A 169 18.64 -14.52 6.85
CA LEU A 169 17.70 -15.55 6.43
C LEU A 169 16.28 -14.98 6.56
N LEU A 170 15.54 -14.87 5.46
CA LEU A 170 14.17 -14.37 5.42
C LEU A 170 13.19 -15.52 5.26
N LEU A 171 12.27 -15.66 6.20
CA LEU A 171 11.11 -16.54 6.11
C LEU A 171 9.88 -15.69 5.78
N SER A 172 9.43 -15.76 4.52
CA SER A 172 8.35 -14.93 4.00
C SER A 172 7.62 -15.63 2.85
N ASP A 173 6.37 -15.24 2.60
CA ASP A 173 5.60 -15.64 1.42
C ASP A 173 5.89 -14.78 0.17
N GLY A 174 6.87 -13.87 0.26
CA GLY A 174 7.33 -13.04 -0.84
C GLY A 174 6.57 -11.71 -1.00
N ASN A 175 5.61 -11.42 -0.12
CA ASN A 175 4.84 -10.16 -0.16
C ASN A 175 5.52 -9.01 0.62
N ALA A 176 6.85 -8.90 0.56
CA ALA A 176 7.59 -7.79 1.18
C ALA A 176 7.80 -6.64 0.20
N LYS A 177 7.96 -5.40 0.69
CA LYS A 177 8.45 -4.30 -0.15
C LYS A 177 9.98 -4.46 -0.23
N TRP A 178 10.49 -4.57 -1.44
CA TRP A 178 11.92 -4.77 -1.69
C TRP A 178 12.29 -4.09 -3.00
N GLU A 179 13.42 -3.38 -2.97
CA GLU A 179 14.05 -2.82 -4.16
C GLU A 179 15.52 -3.22 -4.16
N GLU A 180 16.04 -3.63 -5.31
CA GLU A 180 17.44 -4.05 -5.43
C GLU A 180 18.37 -2.85 -5.18
N ARG A 181 19.24 -2.98 -4.17
CA ARG A 181 20.20 -1.95 -3.79
C ARG A 181 21.61 -2.39 -4.13
N LYS A 182 22.43 -1.42 -4.51
CA LYS A 182 23.83 -1.65 -4.87
C LYS A 182 24.73 -1.47 -3.63
N GLY A 183 25.00 -2.58 -2.95
CA GLY A 183 26.05 -2.70 -1.94
C GLY A 183 25.64 -2.27 -0.52
N GLY A 184 26.34 -2.83 0.47
CA GLY A 184 26.14 -2.55 1.90
C GLY A 184 25.24 -3.55 2.63
N ASP A 185 24.33 -4.21 1.91
CA ASP A 185 23.40 -5.17 2.50
C ASP A 185 24.06 -6.54 2.75
N PRO A 186 23.70 -7.23 3.85
CA PRO A 186 24.15 -8.61 4.06
C PRO A 186 23.53 -9.55 2.99
N PRO A 187 24.24 -10.61 2.57
CA PRO A 187 23.66 -11.64 1.71
C PRO A 187 22.36 -12.18 2.30
N LEU A 188 21.30 -12.11 1.51
CA LEU A 188 19.95 -12.51 1.88
C LEU A 188 19.60 -13.87 1.28
N LEU A 189 19.26 -14.84 2.12
CA LEU A 189 18.67 -16.10 1.72
C LEU A 189 17.18 -16.09 2.04
N ALA A 190 16.32 -16.26 1.04
CA ALA A 190 14.88 -16.34 1.25
C ALA A 190 14.43 -17.81 1.30
N TYR A 191 13.72 -18.17 2.37
CA TYR A 191 12.99 -19.41 2.52
C TYR A 191 11.50 -19.12 2.24
N PRO A 192 11.00 -19.46 1.04
CA PRO A 192 9.63 -19.16 0.65
C PRO A 192 8.64 -20.01 1.44
N LEU A 193 7.60 -19.37 1.99
CA LEU A 193 6.53 -20.03 2.72
C LEU A 193 5.20 -19.96 1.94
N GLY A 194 4.39 -21.00 2.09
CA GLY A 194 3.14 -21.16 1.37
C GLY A 194 3.23 -22.13 0.18
N SER A 195 2.07 -22.42 -0.42
CA SER A 195 1.97 -23.35 -1.54
C SER A 195 1.94 -22.61 -2.89
N ARG A 196 2.52 -23.22 -3.93
CA ARG A 196 2.31 -22.81 -5.32
C ARG A 196 0.99 -23.36 -5.90
N ASP A 197 0.41 -24.39 -5.28
CA ASP A 197 -0.76 -25.10 -5.80
C ASP A 197 -2.09 -24.37 -5.51
N GLU A 198 -3.08 -24.64 -6.36
CA GLU A 198 -4.38 -23.95 -6.54
C GLU A 198 -5.01 -23.41 -5.25
N TYR A 199 -4.69 -22.16 -4.91
CA TYR A 199 -5.51 -21.42 -3.95
C TYR A 199 -6.81 -21.00 -4.62
N ARG A 200 -7.91 -21.19 -3.90
CA ARG A 200 -9.23 -20.75 -4.33
C ARG A 200 -9.56 -19.46 -3.60
N ASP A 201 -9.78 -18.41 -4.36
CA ASP A 201 -10.04 -17.08 -3.82
C ASP A 201 -10.87 -16.28 -4.83
N VAL A 202 -11.85 -15.52 -4.37
CA VAL A 202 -12.53 -14.52 -5.18
C VAL A 202 -12.17 -13.15 -4.62
N LEU A 203 -11.96 -12.17 -5.49
CA LEU A 203 -11.68 -10.81 -5.07
C LEU A 203 -12.26 -9.80 -6.03
N ILE A 204 -12.64 -8.64 -5.49
CA ILE A 204 -13.05 -7.48 -6.28
C ILE A 204 -11.78 -6.73 -6.70
N LYS A 205 -11.37 -6.89 -7.97
CA LYS A 205 -10.14 -6.29 -8.52
C LYS A 205 -10.27 -4.78 -8.67
N SER A 206 -11.42 -4.32 -9.15
CA SER A 206 -11.68 -2.89 -9.32
C SER A 206 -13.18 -2.60 -9.29
N VAL A 207 -13.51 -1.39 -8.83
CA VAL A 207 -14.85 -0.82 -8.88
C VAL A 207 -14.70 0.60 -9.44
N LYS A 208 -15.38 0.86 -10.56
CA LYS A 208 -15.49 2.16 -11.20
C LYS A 208 -16.94 2.60 -11.08
N ALA A 209 -17.16 3.57 -10.20
CA ALA A 209 -18.45 4.22 -10.01
C ALA A 209 -18.26 5.74 -10.13
N PRO A 210 -19.24 6.49 -10.68
CA PRO A 210 -19.19 7.93 -10.66
C PRO A 210 -19.30 8.44 -9.21
N PRO A 211 -18.57 9.51 -8.82
CA PRO A 211 -18.63 10.04 -7.47
C PRO A 211 -19.93 10.81 -7.19
N VAL A 212 -20.61 11.26 -8.25
CA VAL A 212 -21.85 12.04 -8.18
C VAL A 212 -22.90 11.40 -9.10
N ALA A 213 -24.11 11.26 -8.57
CA ALA A 213 -25.28 10.80 -9.31
C ALA A 213 -26.43 11.79 -9.19
N PHE A 214 -27.35 11.77 -10.15
CA PHE A 214 -28.56 12.57 -10.10
C PHE A 214 -29.74 11.71 -9.67
N ARG A 215 -30.59 12.25 -8.80
CA ARG A 215 -31.85 11.59 -8.42
C ARG A 215 -32.69 11.26 -9.67
N GLY A 216 -33.21 10.05 -9.75
CA GLY A 216 -34.08 9.60 -10.84
C GLY A 216 -33.37 9.28 -12.15
N LYS A 217 -32.03 9.39 -12.21
CA LYS A 217 -31.22 8.94 -13.35
C LYS A 217 -30.51 7.64 -13.04
N GLU A 218 -30.39 6.79 -14.06
CA GLU A 218 -29.67 5.53 -13.96
C GLU A 218 -28.16 5.79 -13.75
N VAL A 219 -27.59 5.11 -12.76
CA VAL A 219 -26.17 5.14 -12.43
C VAL A 219 -25.58 3.78 -12.76
N VAL A 220 -24.46 3.78 -13.47
CA VAL A 220 -23.77 2.56 -13.88
C VAL A 220 -22.51 2.38 -13.04
N VAL A 221 -22.33 1.20 -12.48
CA VAL A 221 -21.17 0.78 -11.70
C VAL A 221 -20.50 -0.39 -12.42
N ASP A 222 -19.30 -0.17 -12.91
CA ASP A 222 -18.49 -1.19 -13.55
C ASP A 222 -17.54 -1.80 -12.52
N SER A 223 -17.49 -3.12 -12.45
CA SER A 223 -16.55 -3.82 -11.59
C SER A 223 -15.95 -5.04 -12.27
N VAL A 224 -14.72 -5.35 -11.89
CA VAL A 224 -14.01 -6.54 -12.36
C VAL A 224 -13.80 -7.45 -11.16
N ILE A 225 -14.33 -8.66 -11.26
CA ILE A 225 -14.15 -9.70 -10.26
C ILE A 225 -13.11 -10.67 -10.81
N LYS A 226 -12.16 -11.04 -9.95
CA LYS A 226 -11.14 -12.03 -10.27
C LYS A 226 -11.32 -13.21 -9.32
N GLY A 227 -11.37 -14.41 -9.89
CA GLY A 227 -11.36 -15.65 -9.13
C GLY A 227 -10.17 -16.50 -9.51
N TYR A 228 -9.48 -17.03 -8.50
CA TYR A 228 -8.47 -18.06 -8.63
C TYR A 228 -9.11 -19.42 -8.34
N GLY A 229 -8.86 -20.42 -9.18
CA GLY A 229 -9.42 -21.77 -8.99
C GLY A 229 -10.94 -21.92 -9.21
N TYR A 230 -11.63 -20.88 -9.67
CA TYR A 230 -13.08 -20.87 -9.94
C TYR A 230 -13.42 -20.69 -11.43
N ASN A 231 -12.71 -21.39 -12.30
CA ASN A 231 -12.84 -21.27 -13.75
C ASN A 231 -14.25 -21.62 -14.23
N GLY A 232 -14.92 -20.69 -14.92
CA GLY A 232 -16.25 -20.90 -15.48
C GLY A 232 -17.40 -20.81 -14.47
N LEU A 233 -17.11 -20.58 -13.18
CA LEU A 233 -18.13 -20.44 -12.13
C LEU A 233 -18.92 -19.14 -12.32
N ARG A 234 -20.24 -19.20 -12.02
CA ARG A 234 -21.09 -18.01 -11.93
C ARG A 234 -21.18 -17.56 -10.49
N VAL A 235 -20.78 -16.32 -10.24
CA VAL A 235 -20.75 -15.72 -8.91
C VAL A 235 -21.73 -14.54 -8.87
N PRO A 236 -22.60 -14.43 -7.84
CA PRO A 236 -23.48 -13.29 -7.68
C PRO A 236 -22.73 -12.10 -7.08
N VAL A 237 -23.06 -10.91 -7.59
CA VAL A 237 -22.46 -9.64 -7.20
C VAL A 237 -23.59 -8.76 -6.70
N ILE A 238 -23.49 -8.34 -5.45
CA ILE A 238 -24.56 -7.67 -4.72
C ILE A 238 -24.12 -6.24 -4.45
N LEU A 239 -24.91 -5.27 -4.91
CA LEU A 239 -24.73 -3.86 -4.60
C LEU A 239 -25.71 -3.46 -3.49
N LYS A 240 -25.17 -2.92 -2.39
CA LYS A 240 -25.94 -2.45 -1.23
C LYS A 240 -25.66 -0.98 -0.93
N SER A 241 -26.65 -0.27 -0.41
CA SER A 241 -26.51 1.05 0.22
C SER A 241 -26.81 0.89 1.70
N GLY A 242 -25.79 0.87 2.56
CA GLY A 242 -25.94 0.43 3.94
C GLY A 242 -26.53 -0.99 4.01
N GLU A 243 -27.73 -1.12 4.60
CA GLU A 243 -28.45 -2.41 4.69
C GLU A 243 -29.41 -2.67 3.51
N LYS A 244 -29.75 -1.65 2.71
CA LYS A 244 -30.69 -1.78 1.59
C LYS A 244 -30.01 -2.42 0.39
N LEU A 245 -30.54 -3.54 -0.09
CA LEU A 245 -30.12 -4.17 -1.34
C LEU A 245 -30.64 -3.36 -2.52
N LEU A 246 -29.74 -2.90 -3.40
CA LEU A 246 -30.09 -2.09 -4.57
C LEU A 246 -30.24 -2.96 -5.82
N ALA A 247 -29.25 -3.81 -6.07
CA ALA A 247 -29.21 -4.66 -7.25
C ALA A 247 -28.32 -5.89 -7.03
N THR A 248 -28.66 -6.98 -7.72
CA THR A 248 -27.86 -8.21 -7.75
C THR A 248 -27.67 -8.64 -9.20
N LYS A 249 -26.44 -8.93 -9.59
CA LYS A 249 -26.11 -9.42 -10.94
C LYS A 249 -25.15 -10.59 -10.85
N SER A 250 -25.36 -11.63 -11.65
CA SER A 250 -24.42 -12.75 -11.72
C SER A 250 -23.37 -12.48 -12.81
N VAL A 251 -22.12 -12.84 -12.51
CA VAL A 251 -21.01 -12.77 -13.45
C VAL A 251 -20.39 -14.15 -13.62
N ARG A 252 -20.01 -14.51 -14.84
CA ARG A 252 -19.25 -15.74 -15.11
C ARG A 252 -17.76 -15.40 -15.17
N LEU A 253 -16.97 -16.10 -14.37
CA LEU A 253 -15.50 -15.98 -14.40
C LEU A 253 -14.98 -16.71 -15.64
N GLN A 254 -14.23 -16.01 -16.49
CA GLN A 254 -13.69 -16.57 -17.73
C GLN A 254 -12.57 -17.57 -17.40
N SER A 255 -12.58 -18.76 -18.00
CA SER A 255 -11.59 -19.80 -17.70
C SER A 255 -10.16 -19.45 -18.10
N ALA A 256 -9.97 -18.53 -19.06
CA ALA A 256 -8.64 -18.14 -19.53
C ALA A 256 -7.92 -17.15 -18.60
N THR A 257 -8.68 -16.26 -17.94
CA THR A 257 -8.13 -15.16 -17.14
C THR A 257 -8.53 -15.24 -15.67
N GLY A 258 -9.54 -16.04 -15.33
CA GLY A 258 -10.21 -16.02 -14.04
C GLY A 258 -11.00 -14.73 -13.79
N GLU A 259 -11.15 -13.85 -14.79
CA GLU A 259 -11.78 -12.54 -14.62
C GLU A 259 -13.20 -12.50 -15.19
N GLY A 260 -14.08 -11.74 -14.54
CA GLY A 260 -15.44 -11.46 -14.97
C GLY A 260 -15.76 -9.98 -14.79
N ALA A 261 -16.08 -9.29 -15.89
CA ALA A 261 -16.58 -7.93 -15.84
C ALA A 261 -18.08 -7.92 -15.59
N VAL A 262 -18.54 -7.09 -14.65
CA VAL A 262 -19.94 -6.93 -14.30
C VAL A 262 -20.30 -5.46 -14.23
N THR A 263 -21.34 -5.09 -14.98
CA THR A 263 -21.91 -3.75 -15.00
C THR A 263 -23.24 -3.79 -14.27
N ILE A 264 -23.36 -3.12 -13.13
CA ILE A 264 -24.58 -3.05 -12.33
C ILE A 264 -25.14 -1.64 -12.46
N SER A 265 -26.42 -1.52 -12.79
CA SER A 265 -27.10 -0.24 -12.85
C SER A 265 -28.21 -0.13 -11.82
N PHE A 266 -28.43 1.08 -11.31
CA PHE A 266 -29.51 1.39 -10.37
C PHE A 266 -29.89 2.87 -10.45
N THR A 267 -31.10 3.21 -9.99
CA THR A 267 -31.62 4.58 -10.02
C THR A 267 -31.83 5.10 -8.59
N PRO A 268 -31.08 6.13 -8.13
CA PRO A 268 -31.27 6.70 -6.80
C PRO A 268 -32.60 7.46 -6.68
N GLU A 269 -33.37 7.19 -5.63
CA GLU A 269 -34.67 7.83 -5.36
C GLU A 269 -34.55 9.08 -4.48
N GLU A 270 -33.54 9.13 -3.63
CA GLU A 270 -33.37 10.16 -2.61
C GLU A 270 -32.04 10.92 -2.78
N ILE A 271 -32.02 12.18 -2.33
CA ILE A 271 -30.84 13.05 -2.36
C ILE A 271 -30.07 12.82 -1.07
N GLY A 272 -28.74 12.71 -1.14
CA GLY A 272 -27.91 12.46 0.03
C GLY A 272 -26.51 11.96 -0.33
N SER A 273 -25.69 11.77 0.70
CA SER A 273 -24.40 11.08 0.56
C SER A 273 -24.56 9.66 1.09
N TYR A 274 -24.25 8.67 0.26
CA TYR A 274 -24.43 7.26 0.57
C TYR A 274 -23.10 6.52 0.47
N THR A 275 -22.86 5.62 1.42
CA THR A 275 -21.77 4.64 1.33
C THR A 275 -22.32 3.35 0.73
N MET A 276 -21.87 3.05 -0.48
CA MET A 276 -22.24 1.87 -1.23
C MET A 276 -21.23 0.75 -0.97
N SER A 277 -21.73 -0.48 -0.84
CA SER A 277 -20.93 -1.68 -0.65
C SER A 277 -21.19 -2.66 -1.79
N LEU A 278 -20.16 -2.94 -2.58
CA LEU A 278 -20.17 -4.05 -3.54
C LEU A 278 -19.66 -5.30 -2.82
N THR A 279 -20.48 -6.35 -2.76
CA THR A 279 -20.14 -7.59 -2.05
C THR A 279 -20.34 -8.80 -2.95
N VAL A 280 -19.39 -9.72 -2.88
CA VAL A 280 -19.48 -11.06 -3.46
C VAL A 280 -19.65 -12.07 -2.31
N PRO A 281 -20.68 -12.93 -2.30
CA PRO A 281 -20.81 -13.97 -1.29
C PRO A 281 -19.64 -14.95 -1.35
N SER A 282 -19.18 -15.41 -0.19
CA SER A 282 -18.05 -16.35 -0.12
C SER A 282 -18.32 -17.66 -0.84
N GLN A 283 -17.31 -18.15 -1.55
CA GLN A 283 -17.38 -19.39 -2.32
C GLN A 283 -16.78 -20.57 -1.54
N VAL A 284 -17.21 -21.79 -1.90
CA VAL A 284 -16.78 -23.00 -1.18
C VAL A 284 -15.28 -23.25 -1.40
N GLY A 285 -14.53 -23.25 -0.29
CA GLY A 285 -13.07 -23.43 -0.30
C GLY A 285 -12.28 -22.14 -0.51
N GLU A 286 -12.93 -20.98 -0.42
CA GLU A 286 -12.27 -19.68 -0.42
C GLU A 286 -11.43 -19.44 0.83
N ILE A 287 -10.21 -18.95 0.63
CA ILE A 287 -9.25 -18.69 1.72
C ILE A 287 -9.50 -17.35 2.39
N LEU A 288 -9.82 -16.30 1.63
CA LEU A 288 -10.00 -14.96 2.16
C LEU A 288 -11.39 -14.45 1.78
N ALA A 289 -12.27 -14.27 2.77
CA ALA A 289 -13.59 -13.67 2.54
C ALA A 289 -13.57 -12.13 2.64
N GLY A 290 -12.51 -11.55 3.23
CA GLY A 290 -12.44 -10.11 3.52
C GLY A 290 -12.21 -9.22 2.30
N ASN A 291 -11.64 -9.77 1.23
CA ASN A 291 -11.40 -9.11 -0.07
C ASN A 291 -12.63 -9.13 -1.01
N ASN A 292 -13.71 -9.79 -0.60
CA ASN A 292 -14.97 -9.87 -1.35
C ASN A 292 -15.90 -8.68 -1.14
N LYS A 293 -15.50 -7.70 -0.34
CA LYS A 293 -16.26 -6.48 -0.10
C LYS A 293 -15.45 -5.25 -0.51
N ARG A 294 -16.07 -4.34 -1.25
CA ARG A 294 -15.50 -3.04 -1.61
C ARG A 294 -16.51 -1.93 -1.38
N ASP A 295 -16.12 -0.98 -0.53
CA ASP A 295 -16.94 0.18 -0.21
C ASP A 295 -16.51 1.40 -1.05
N PHE A 296 -17.50 2.19 -1.49
CA PHE A 296 -17.29 3.44 -2.22
C PHE A 296 -18.39 4.45 -1.89
N SER A 297 -18.07 5.74 -1.97
CA SER A 297 -19.01 6.81 -1.67
C SER A 297 -19.70 7.32 -2.93
N LEU A 298 -21.01 7.54 -2.86
CA LEU A 298 -21.81 8.14 -3.92
C LEU A 298 -22.59 9.33 -3.37
N LYS A 299 -22.39 10.50 -3.96
CA LYS A 299 -23.18 11.69 -3.64
C LYS A 299 -24.32 11.83 -4.64
N VAL A 300 -25.55 11.64 -4.19
CA VAL A 300 -26.74 11.88 -5.00
C VAL A 300 -27.17 13.34 -4.82
N VAL A 301 -27.15 14.08 -5.92
CA VAL A 301 -27.59 15.48 -5.97
C VAL A 301 -28.91 15.59 -6.73
N ARG A 302 -29.61 16.69 -6.51
CA ARG A 302 -30.75 17.05 -7.35
C ARG A 302 -30.22 17.33 -8.77
N ASP A 303 -30.98 16.91 -9.77
CA ASP A 303 -30.75 17.39 -11.14
C ASP A 303 -31.10 18.89 -11.23
N LYS A 304 -30.75 19.52 -12.36
CA LYS A 304 -31.09 20.94 -12.58
C LYS A 304 -32.60 21.16 -12.48
N ILE A 305 -33.00 22.26 -11.85
CA ILE A 305 -34.40 22.69 -11.80
C ILE A 305 -34.76 23.26 -13.17
N ARG A 306 -35.73 22.65 -13.84
CA ARG A 306 -36.21 23.14 -15.14
C ARG A 306 -37.30 24.16 -14.94
N ILE A 307 -37.02 25.40 -15.32
CA ILE A 307 -37.96 26.52 -15.17
C ILE A 307 -38.43 26.95 -16.56
N LEU A 308 -39.75 26.97 -16.76
CA LEU A 308 -40.36 27.60 -17.93
C LEU A 308 -40.83 29.00 -17.54
N MET A 309 -40.19 30.02 -18.13
CA MET A 309 -40.54 31.43 -17.96
C MET A 309 -41.17 31.98 -19.23
N VAL A 310 -42.41 32.46 -19.14
CA VAL A 310 -43.12 33.07 -20.27
C VAL A 310 -43.44 34.51 -19.91
N SER A 311 -42.92 35.45 -20.71
CA SER A 311 -43.22 36.88 -20.56
C SER A 311 -44.01 37.41 -21.75
N GLY A 312 -45.06 38.17 -21.47
CA GLY A 312 -45.96 38.73 -22.49
C GLY A 312 -45.37 39.93 -23.24
N SER A 313 -44.34 40.58 -22.70
CA SER A 313 -43.68 41.72 -23.34
C SER A 313 -42.24 41.88 -22.84
N PRO A 314 -41.33 42.49 -23.64
CA PRO A 314 -39.99 42.82 -23.17
C PRO A 314 -40.07 43.80 -21.99
N SER A 315 -39.71 43.33 -20.80
CA SER A 315 -39.77 44.13 -19.58
C SER A 315 -38.40 44.13 -18.87
N MET A 316 -38.19 45.16 -18.05
CA MET A 316 -37.00 45.23 -17.19
C MET A 316 -36.99 44.07 -16.19
N ASN A 317 -38.16 43.69 -15.68
CA ASN A 317 -38.35 42.56 -14.75
C ASN A 317 -37.93 41.23 -15.40
N TYR A 318 -38.37 40.99 -16.64
CA TYR A 318 -37.97 39.83 -17.43
C TYR A 318 -36.45 39.75 -17.56
N ARG A 319 -35.81 40.87 -17.95
CA ARG A 319 -34.36 40.94 -18.12
C ARG A 319 -33.62 40.57 -16.84
N PHE A 320 -34.02 41.16 -15.71
CA PHE A 320 -33.39 40.89 -14.42
C PHE A 320 -33.61 39.45 -13.96
N LEU A 321 -34.85 38.95 -14.00
CA LEU A 321 -35.16 37.60 -13.54
C LEU A 321 -34.49 36.53 -14.42
N ARG A 322 -34.51 36.73 -15.75
CA ARG A 322 -33.78 35.85 -16.67
C ARG A 322 -32.28 35.87 -16.40
N ALA A 323 -31.68 37.04 -16.17
CA ALA A 323 -30.26 37.12 -15.85
C ALA A 323 -29.93 36.41 -14.54
N ALA A 324 -30.72 36.63 -13.49
CA ALA A 324 -30.54 35.97 -12.19
C ALA A 324 -30.65 34.44 -12.30
N LEU A 325 -31.71 33.93 -12.92
CA LEU A 325 -31.96 32.49 -13.04
C LEU A 325 -30.99 31.81 -14.01
N LYS A 326 -30.59 32.48 -15.10
CA LYS A 326 -29.63 31.93 -16.07
C LYS A 326 -28.20 31.85 -15.52
N ASN A 327 -27.85 32.69 -14.55
CA ASN A 327 -26.52 32.70 -13.94
C ASN A 327 -26.31 31.54 -12.95
N ASP A 328 -27.38 30.87 -12.49
CA ASP A 328 -27.27 29.72 -11.59
C ASP A 328 -27.09 28.41 -12.39
N PRO A 329 -25.95 27.69 -12.23
CA PRO A 329 -25.70 26.44 -12.93
C PRO A 329 -26.67 25.30 -12.54
N ALA A 330 -27.36 25.40 -11.40
CA ALA A 330 -28.37 24.45 -10.95
C ALA A 330 -29.73 24.64 -11.63
N ILE A 331 -29.90 25.68 -12.45
CA ILE A 331 -31.16 26.01 -13.12
C ILE A 331 -31.01 25.80 -14.63
N ASP A 332 -32.01 25.14 -15.22
CA ASP A 332 -32.18 25.02 -16.66
C ASP A 332 -33.40 25.88 -17.06
N LEU A 333 -33.12 27.11 -17.50
CA LEU A 333 -34.14 28.12 -17.79
C LEU A 333 -34.52 28.12 -19.27
N LEU A 334 -35.76 27.72 -19.57
CA LEU A 334 -36.39 27.94 -20.87
C LEU A 334 -37.24 29.21 -20.80
N SER A 335 -36.87 30.23 -21.56
CA SER A 335 -37.44 31.57 -21.44
C SER A 335 -37.97 32.08 -22.77
N PHE A 336 -39.25 32.45 -22.81
CA PHE A 336 -39.92 33.01 -23.98
C PHE A 336 -40.38 34.43 -23.70
N VAL A 337 -40.14 35.33 -24.65
CA VAL A 337 -40.78 36.66 -24.70
C VAL A 337 -41.69 36.68 -25.91
N ILE A 338 -42.93 37.02 -25.68
CA ILE A 338 -43.91 37.19 -26.73
C ILE A 338 -43.71 38.58 -27.33
N LEU A 339 -43.12 38.61 -28.53
CA LEU A 339 -42.88 39.85 -29.26
C LEU A 339 -44.04 40.23 -30.19
N ARG A 340 -44.97 39.30 -30.43
CA ARG A 340 -46.14 39.51 -31.28
C ARG A 340 -47.37 38.81 -30.74
N MET A 341 -48.52 39.47 -30.86
CA MET A 341 -49.81 38.83 -30.62
C MET A 341 -50.23 38.02 -31.85
N PRO A 342 -51.04 36.95 -31.68
CA PRO A 342 -51.55 36.16 -32.81
C PRO A 342 -52.39 36.96 -33.79
N SER A 343 -52.95 38.10 -33.35
CA SER A 343 -53.71 39.05 -34.17
C SER A 343 -52.85 39.92 -35.10
N ASN A 344 -51.53 39.96 -34.93
CA ASN A 344 -50.64 40.77 -35.77
C ASN A 344 -50.33 40.01 -37.06
N ILE A 345 -51.16 40.22 -38.09
CA ILE A 345 -51.01 39.59 -39.40
C ILE A 345 -49.84 40.26 -40.15
N LEU A 346 -48.80 39.50 -40.44
CA LEU A 346 -47.75 39.89 -41.38
C LEU A 346 -48.14 39.34 -42.75
N ASN A 347 -48.17 40.20 -43.78
CA ASN A 347 -48.49 39.82 -45.16
C ASN A 347 -47.27 39.18 -45.85
N VAL A 348 -46.56 38.29 -45.15
CA VAL A 348 -45.28 37.70 -45.54
C VAL A 348 -45.30 36.20 -45.20
N PRO A 349 -44.85 35.30 -46.10
CA PRO A 349 -44.77 33.87 -45.85
C PRO A 349 -44.00 33.52 -44.57
N VAL A 350 -44.42 32.47 -43.85
CA VAL A 350 -43.86 32.08 -42.54
C VAL A 350 -42.35 31.81 -42.60
N GLN A 351 -41.84 31.35 -43.76
CA GLN A 351 -40.43 31.04 -44.02
C GLN A 351 -39.55 32.29 -44.15
N GLU A 352 -40.14 33.44 -44.47
CA GLU A 352 -39.48 34.75 -44.60
C GLU A 352 -39.59 35.58 -43.32
N GLN A 353 -40.24 35.05 -42.28
CA GLN A 353 -40.38 35.71 -40.99
C GLN A 353 -39.16 35.45 -40.11
N SER A 354 -38.55 36.52 -39.58
CA SER A 354 -37.39 36.43 -38.67
C SER A 354 -37.73 35.87 -37.28
N LEU A 355 -39.02 35.73 -36.93
CA LEU A 355 -39.47 35.33 -35.59
C LEU A 355 -40.27 34.03 -35.65
N ILE A 356 -39.83 33.03 -34.88
CA ILE A 356 -40.51 31.75 -34.71
C ILE A 356 -41.78 31.98 -33.86
N PRO A 357 -42.95 31.44 -34.25
CA PRO A 357 -44.16 31.53 -33.43
C PRO A 357 -43.97 30.84 -32.08
N PHE A 358 -44.57 31.40 -31.02
CA PHE A 358 -44.55 30.80 -29.70
C PHE A 358 -45.26 29.43 -29.73
N PRO A 359 -44.59 28.31 -29.41
CA PRO A 359 -45.13 26.98 -29.60
C PRO A 359 -46.01 26.56 -28.41
N VAL A 360 -47.14 27.26 -28.23
CA VAL A 360 -48.08 27.06 -27.11
C VAL A 360 -48.53 25.60 -27.01
N ASP A 361 -48.92 25.02 -28.14
CA ASP A 361 -49.55 23.70 -28.17
C ASP A 361 -48.60 22.59 -27.69
N THR A 362 -47.34 22.60 -28.14
CA THR A 362 -46.36 21.59 -27.73
C THR A 362 -45.93 21.80 -26.29
N LEU A 363 -45.68 23.05 -25.88
CA LEU A 363 -45.23 23.40 -24.54
C LEU A 363 -46.26 23.01 -23.47
N PHE A 364 -47.53 23.40 -23.65
CA PHE A 364 -48.57 23.22 -22.63
C PHE A 364 -49.32 21.89 -22.74
N THR A 365 -49.03 21.05 -23.74
CA THR A 365 -49.63 19.71 -23.89
C THR A 365 -48.63 18.59 -23.64
N LYS A 366 -47.43 18.66 -24.25
CA LYS A 366 -46.43 17.58 -24.19
C LYS A 366 -45.33 17.89 -23.18
N ASP A 367 -44.75 19.08 -23.26
CA ASP A 367 -43.50 19.38 -22.56
C ASP A 367 -43.70 19.87 -21.12
N LEU A 368 -44.92 20.24 -20.74
CA LEU A 368 -45.26 20.76 -19.41
C LEU A 368 -44.80 19.85 -18.26
N LYS A 369 -44.77 18.52 -18.48
CA LYS A 369 -44.34 17.53 -17.48
C LYS A 369 -42.83 17.54 -17.21
N ASN A 370 -42.04 18.19 -18.07
CA ASN A 370 -40.59 18.23 -17.99
C ASN A 370 -40.06 19.43 -17.18
N PHE A 371 -40.94 20.32 -16.72
CA PHE A 371 -40.58 21.50 -15.92
C PHE A 371 -40.94 21.27 -14.45
N ASP A 372 -40.17 21.89 -13.55
CA ASP A 372 -40.41 21.90 -12.11
C ASP A 372 -41.08 23.22 -11.64
N LEU A 373 -40.99 24.29 -12.44
CA LEU A 373 -41.55 25.60 -12.09
C LEU A 373 -42.01 26.35 -13.34
N LEU A 374 -43.18 27.00 -13.21
CA LEU A 374 -43.76 27.88 -14.22
C LEU A 374 -43.77 29.32 -13.71
N ILE A 375 -43.20 30.25 -14.50
CA ILE A 375 -43.19 31.68 -14.19
C ILE A 375 -43.88 32.44 -15.34
N PHE A 376 -44.94 33.18 -15.00
CA PHE A 376 -45.62 34.08 -15.92
C PHE A 376 -45.34 35.53 -15.53
N ASP A 377 -44.79 36.33 -16.46
CA ASP A 377 -44.49 37.75 -16.27
C ASP A 377 -45.25 38.59 -17.31
N ASN A 378 -46.03 39.59 -16.89
CA ASN A 378 -46.80 40.46 -17.79
C ASN A 378 -47.56 39.70 -18.90
N PHE A 379 -48.03 38.48 -18.60
CA PHE A 379 -48.58 37.57 -19.60
C PHE A 379 -50.11 37.64 -19.63
N LEU A 380 -50.64 38.07 -20.77
CA LEU A 380 -52.08 38.03 -21.03
C LEU A 380 -52.45 36.62 -21.50
N TYR A 381 -53.20 35.88 -20.68
CA TYR A 381 -53.53 34.48 -20.99
C TYR A 381 -54.60 34.33 -22.08
N HIS A 382 -55.56 35.26 -22.19
CA HIS A 382 -56.69 35.16 -23.11
C HIS A 382 -56.33 34.93 -24.60
N PRO A 383 -55.33 35.61 -25.19
CA PRO A 383 -55.01 35.44 -26.61
C PRO A 383 -54.29 34.13 -26.94
N PHE A 384 -53.74 33.44 -25.94
CA PHE A 384 -52.86 32.28 -26.14
C PHE A 384 -53.41 30.99 -25.53
N PHE A 385 -54.15 31.07 -24.42
CA PHE A 385 -54.59 29.89 -23.68
C PHE A 385 -56.02 29.50 -24.02
N ARG A 386 -56.16 28.31 -24.61
CA ARG A 386 -57.44 27.59 -24.73
C ARG A 386 -57.74 26.89 -23.41
N THR A 387 -59.02 26.57 -23.16
CA THR A 387 -59.49 25.89 -21.93
C THR A 387 -58.71 24.62 -21.60
N GLN A 388 -58.26 23.89 -22.62
CA GLN A 388 -57.45 22.68 -22.47
C GLN A 388 -56.09 22.94 -21.80
N TYR A 389 -55.39 24.04 -22.13
CA TYR A 389 -54.08 24.36 -21.55
C TYR A 389 -54.20 24.76 -20.08
N LEU A 390 -55.27 25.47 -19.73
CA LEU A 390 -55.59 25.79 -18.33
C LEU A 390 -55.83 24.52 -17.50
N GLY A 391 -56.47 23.50 -18.08
CA GLY A 391 -56.61 22.18 -17.46
C GLY A 391 -55.27 21.52 -17.17
N ASN A 392 -54.37 21.49 -18.16
CA ASN A 392 -53.02 20.91 -17.99
C ASN A 392 -52.18 21.68 -16.96
N ILE A 393 -52.28 23.02 -16.93
CA ILE A 393 -51.61 23.86 -15.94
C ILE A 393 -52.16 23.61 -14.54
N ARG A 394 -53.49 23.47 -14.40
CA ARG A 394 -54.11 23.08 -13.12
C ARG A 394 -53.60 21.73 -12.65
N ASP A 395 -53.57 20.73 -13.53
CA ASP A 395 -53.10 19.38 -13.18
C ASP A 395 -51.60 19.37 -12.84
N PHE A 396 -50.81 20.23 -13.47
CA PHE A 396 -49.41 20.48 -13.10
C PHE A 396 -49.29 21.00 -11.66
N VAL A 397 -50.04 22.05 -11.32
CA VAL A 397 -50.05 22.62 -9.96
C VAL A 397 -50.55 21.61 -8.93
N LEU A 398 -51.59 20.83 -9.27
CA LEU A 398 -52.19 19.83 -8.37
C LEU A 398 -51.28 18.62 -8.13
N ARG A 399 -50.45 18.23 -9.10
CA ARG A 399 -49.46 17.15 -8.94
C ARG A 399 -48.41 17.50 -7.88
N GLU A 400 -48.07 18.77 -7.76
CA GLU A 400 -47.00 19.27 -6.88
C GLU A 400 -47.53 19.76 -5.52
N THR A 401 -48.84 19.99 -5.39
CA THR A 401 -49.50 20.50 -4.17
C THR A 401 -50.07 19.43 -3.24
N GLN A 402 -49.76 18.14 -3.44
CA GLN A 402 -49.85 17.16 -2.33
C GLN A 402 -48.75 17.42 -1.29
N PRO A 403 -49.04 17.27 0.01
CA PRO A 403 -48.89 18.32 1.02
C PRO A 403 -47.42 18.57 1.39
N ARG A 404 -46.79 19.58 0.80
CA ARG A 404 -45.53 20.14 1.32
C ARG A 404 -45.50 21.67 1.48
N TRP A 405 -46.52 22.39 1.03
CA TRP A 405 -46.50 23.87 0.99
C TRP A 405 -47.83 24.56 1.34
N ARG A 406 -48.70 23.94 2.14
CA ARG A 406 -50.03 24.51 2.48
C ARG A 406 -50.01 25.58 3.59
N GLU A 407 -48.85 26.11 4.00
CA GLU A 407 -48.75 26.96 5.20
C GLU A 407 -48.53 28.47 4.98
N SER A 408 -48.41 28.99 3.75
CA SER A 408 -48.06 30.42 3.58
C SER A 408 -49.07 31.31 2.84
N SER A 409 -50.29 30.84 2.53
CA SER A 409 -51.27 31.64 1.78
C SER A 409 -52.26 32.44 2.63
N ASP A 410 -52.41 32.14 3.93
CA ASP A 410 -53.49 32.74 4.73
C ASP A 410 -53.18 34.14 5.28
N HIS A 411 -51.96 34.66 5.09
CA HIS A 411 -51.58 35.99 5.60
C HIS A 411 -51.59 37.12 4.56
N PHE A 412 -51.80 36.84 3.27
CA PHE A 412 -51.61 37.86 2.22
C PHE A 412 -52.89 38.47 1.62
N PHE A 413 -54.08 37.96 1.96
CA PHE A 413 -55.37 38.50 1.51
C PHE A 413 -56.24 38.95 2.69
N SER A 414 -55.73 39.87 3.50
CA SER A 414 -56.57 40.84 4.20
C SER A 414 -55.86 42.19 4.08
N HIS A 415 -56.60 43.27 3.84
CA HIS A 415 -56.16 44.60 3.38
C HIS A 415 -56.24 44.82 1.86
N ARG A 416 -57.46 44.82 1.33
CA ARG A 416 -58.07 46.02 0.76
C ARG A 416 -59.58 45.87 0.64
#